data_AF-A0A0Q6P3N6-F1
#
_entry.id   AF-A0A0Q6P3N6-F1
#
_cell.length_a   1.000
_cell.length_b   1.000
_cell.length_c   1.000
_cell.angle_alpha   90.00
_cell.angle_beta   90.00
_cell.angle_gamma   90.00
#
_symmetry.space_group_name_H-M   'P 1'
#
loop_
_entity.id
_entity.type
_entity.pdbx_description
1 polymer ?
#
loop_
_entity_poly.entity_id
_entity_poly.type
_entity_poly.pdbx_seq_one_letter_code
_entity_poly.pdbx_strand_id
1 'polypeptide(L)'
;MTISAADTHTEMAMQWCATFTEADYPRCRQIAYDMVEQATRERLDEPMFAYKSIAQSLHFLGEHAEAKRVAERVRREAKGFIPCTSVHPYVSMGIVLARIACLTGDGQGAVEIAADTLARSRRDNLIANCHAIALACAPIAIWTDDEQAARSYAFELMEEAGGDGLNYWRNWGRRLLRAIDLRFNPDEVNEEPLEVDNLDAIEADHLATVDGRAISELALRRVAEGTVGWTKPEVLRTQASTAIWFDPAAARRLLAEARATALEQGAIAWVKRIDETAALHSGRFLPPHHPTLGP
;
A
#
# COMPACT_ATOMS: atom_id res chain seq x y z
N MET A 1 -41.98 5.10 -0.94
CA MET A 1 -41.02 6.07 -1.50
C MET A 1 -40.10 5.30 -2.43
N THR A 2 -40.19 5.54 -3.73
CA THR A 2 -39.27 4.96 -4.72
C THR A 2 -38.00 5.80 -4.72
N ILE A 3 -36.87 5.19 -4.35
CA ILE A 3 -35.54 5.80 -4.46
C ILE A 3 -35.22 5.97 -5.95
N SER A 4 -34.72 7.14 -6.36
CA SER A 4 -34.32 7.40 -7.75
C SER A 4 -33.02 6.65 -8.07
N ALA A 5 -32.80 6.26 -9.33
CA ALA A 5 -31.54 5.63 -9.75
C ALA A 5 -30.30 6.49 -9.40
N ALA A 6 -30.41 7.82 -9.53
CA ALA A 6 -29.34 8.75 -9.15
C ALA A 6 -29.01 8.72 -7.64
N ASP A 7 -30.02 8.51 -6.80
CA ASP A 7 -29.86 8.36 -5.35
C ASP A 7 -29.16 7.04 -5.03
N THR A 8 -29.48 5.96 -5.75
CA THR A 8 -28.85 4.64 -5.60
C THR A 8 -27.35 4.67 -5.94
N HIS A 9 -26.94 5.28 -7.06
CA HIS A 9 -25.51 5.39 -7.41
C HIS A 9 -24.70 6.18 -6.38
N THR A 10 -25.30 7.26 -5.88
CA THR A 10 -24.67 8.12 -4.87
C THR A 10 -24.55 7.37 -3.54
N GLU A 11 -25.58 6.61 -3.14
CA GLU A 11 -25.57 5.75 -1.95
C GLU A 11 -24.47 4.68 -2.02
N MET A 12 -24.38 3.97 -3.15
CA MET A 12 -23.32 2.98 -3.35
C MET A 12 -21.93 3.64 -3.29
N ALA A 13 -21.77 4.83 -3.88
CA ALA A 13 -20.49 5.56 -3.86
C ALA A 13 -20.09 5.98 -2.45
N MET A 14 -21.03 6.48 -1.66
CA MET A 14 -20.82 6.80 -0.24
C MET A 14 -20.50 5.54 0.58
N GLN A 15 -21.20 4.43 0.32
CA GLN A 15 -20.91 3.15 0.96
C GLN A 15 -19.49 2.69 0.66
N TRP A 16 -19.05 2.76 -0.60
CA TRP A 16 -17.69 2.41 -0.98
C TRP A 16 -16.65 3.29 -0.27
N CYS A 17 -16.87 4.61 -0.22
CA CYS A 17 -15.96 5.53 0.47
C CYS A 17 -15.82 5.19 1.96
N ALA A 18 -16.94 4.91 2.65
CA ALA A 18 -16.91 4.51 4.06
C ALA A 18 -16.13 3.20 4.27
N THR A 19 -16.45 2.17 3.48
CA THR A 19 -15.75 0.88 3.52
C THR A 19 -14.25 1.02 3.20
N PHE A 20 -13.89 1.94 2.30
CA PHE A 20 -12.49 2.17 1.93
C PHE A 20 -11.71 2.85 3.05
N THR A 21 -12.31 3.78 3.80
CA THR A 21 -11.71 4.38 4.99
C THR A 21 -11.44 3.34 6.09
N GLU A 22 -12.26 2.30 6.17
CA GLU A 22 -12.04 1.15 7.07
C GLU A 22 -11.03 0.12 6.52
N ALA A 23 -10.55 0.32 5.29
CA ALA A 23 -9.66 -0.58 4.58
C ALA A 23 -10.19 -2.02 4.44
N ASP A 24 -11.51 -2.20 4.33
CA ASP A 24 -12.14 -3.47 3.96
C ASP A 24 -12.13 -3.63 2.44
N TYR A 25 -10.96 -3.97 1.91
CA TYR A 25 -10.73 -4.08 0.47
C TYR A 25 -11.59 -5.18 -0.21
N PRO A 26 -11.84 -6.36 0.40
CA PRO A 26 -12.78 -7.33 -0.14
C PRO A 26 -14.18 -6.75 -0.35
N ARG A 27 -14.72 -6.02 0.65
CA ARG A 27 -16.04 -5.40 0.53
C ARG A 27 -16.03 -4.24 -0.46
N CYS A 28 -14.98 -3.43 -0.49
CA CYS A 28 -14.81 -2.39 -1.53
C CYS A 28 -14.86 -2.98 -2.94
N ARG A 29 -14.19 -4.12 -3.16
CA ARG A 29 -14.22 -4.81 -4.47
C ARG A 29 -15.64 -5.21 -4.84
N GLN A 30 -16.38 -5.82 -3.91
CA GLN A 30 -17.76 -6.22 -4.15
C GLN A 30 -18.63 -5.02 -4.54
N ILE A 31 -18.62 -3.96 -3.74
CA ILE A 31 -19.42 -2.75 -3.98
C ILE A 31 -19.07 -2.13 -5.36
N ALA A 32 -17.79 -2.09 -5.71
CA ALA A 32 -17.35 -1.50 -6.98
C ALA A 32 -17.83 -2.31 -8.20
N TYR A 33 -17.86 -3.64 -8.11
CA TYR A 33 -18.45 -4.48 -9.17
C TYR A 33 -19.97 -4.35 -9.23
N ASP A 34 -20.65 -4.26 -8.08
CA ASP A 34 -22.11 -4.04 -8.03
C ASP A 34 -22.48 -2.72 -8.71
N MET A 35 -21.67 -1.66 -8.55
CA MET A 35 -21.85 -0.38 -9.26
C MET A 35 -21.77 -0.53 -10.78
N VAL A 36 -20.79 -1.29 -11.28
CA VAL A 36 -20.65 -1.54 -12.73
C VAL A 36 -21.85 -2.33 -13.25
N GLU A 37 -22.30 -3.33 -12.52
CA GLU A 37 -23.47 -4.12 -12.89
C GLU A 37 -24.73 -3.25 -12.95
N GLN A 38 -24.96 -2.41 -11.93
CA GLN A 38 -26.08 -1.49 -11.89
C GLN A 38 -26.04 -0.48 -13.04
N ALA A 39 -24.88 0.17 -13.27
CA ALA A 39 -24.70 1.10 -14.37
C ALA A 39 -24.94 0.43 -15.74
N THR A 40 -24.54 -0.83 -15.89
CA THR A 40 -24.79 -1.63 -17.12
C THR A 40 -26.27 -1.89 -17.33
N ARG A 41 -27.01 -2.29 -16.28
CA ARG A 41 -28.47 -2.51 -16.34
C ARG A 41 -29.21 -1.24 -16.73
N GLU A 42 -28.75 -0.10 -16.21
CA GLU A 42 -29.36 1.22 -16.45
C GLU A 42 -28.84 1.91 -17.73
N ARG A 43 -27.85 1.32 -18.41
CA ARG A 43 -27.21 1.86 -19.62
C ARG A 43 -26.63 3.25 -19.41
N LEU A 44 -25.99 3.46 -18.26
CA LEU A 44 -25.25 4.68 -17.98
C LEU A 44 -23.90 4.65 -18.69
N ASP A 45 -23.50 5.81 -19.22
CA ASP A 45 -22.19 5.97 -19.84
C ASP A 45 -21.08 5.95 -18.77
N GLU A 46 -20.11 5.05 -18.97
CA GLU A 46 -18.84 4.92 -18.26
C GLU A 46 -18.85 5.35 -16.77
N PRO A 47 -19.23 4.46 -15.83
CA PRO A 47 -19.28 4.76 -14.39
C PRO A 47 -17.86 4.93 -13.81
N MET A 48 -17.24 6.09 -14.03
CA MET A 48 -15.83 6.36 -13.73
C MET A 48 -15.49 6.11 -12.24
N PHE A 49 -16.41 6.42 -11.33
CA PHE A 49 -16.23 6.11 -9.91
C PHE A 49 -16.05 4.61 -9.68
N ALA A 50 -16.90 3.78 -10.29
CA ALA A 50 -16.87 2.34 -10.14
C ALA A 50 -15.55 1.75 -10.65
N TYR A 51 -15.08 2.18 -11.84
CA TYR A 51 -13.80 1.71 -12.37
C TYR A 51 -12.59 2.16 -11.55
N LYS A 52 -12.59 3.42 -11.10
CA LYS A 52 -11.56 3.92 -10.17
C LYS A 52 -11.54 3.08 -8.89
N SER A 53 -12.71 2.79 -8.33
CA SER A 53 -12.89 1.96 -7.14
C SER A 53 -12.40 0.51 -7.35
N ILE A 54 -12.71 -0.10 -8.49
CA ILE A 54 -12.19 -1.42 -8.89
C ILE A 54 -10.66 -1.42 -8.89
N ALA A 55 -10.03 -0.45 -9.56
CA ALA A 55 -8.58 -0.38 -9.66
C ALA A 55 -7.90 -0.29 -8.27
N GLN A 56 -8.46 0.52 -7.37
CA GLN A 56 -7.94 0.64 -6.00
C GLN A 56 -8.10 -0.67 -5.24
N SER A 57 -9.30 -1.26 -5.23
CA SER A 57 -9.55 -2.51 -4.51
C SER A 57 -8.67 -3.66 -5.00
N LEU A 58 -8.51 -3.80 -6.31
CA LEU A 58 -7.60 -4.79 -6.90
C LEU A 58 -6.15 -4.58 -6.46
N HIS A 59 -5.66 -3.34 -6.49
CA HIS A 59 -4.30 -3.04 -6.05
C HIS A 59 -4.08 -3.47 -4.59
N PHE A 60 -4.97 -3.06 -3.68
CA PHE A 60 -4.84 -3.38 -2.25
C PHE A 60 -5.02 -4.88 -1.95
N LEU A 61 -5.71 -5.62 -2.81
CA LEU A 61 -5.81 -7.08 -2.73
C LEU A 61 -4.62 -7.81 -3.40
N GLY A 62 -3.65 -7.09 -3.97
CA GLY A 62 -2.47 -7.70 -4.62
C GLY A 62 -2.68 -8.06 -6.09
N GLU A 63 -3.85 -7.78 -6.68
CA GLU A 63 -4.19 -8.07 -8.07
C GLU A 63 -3.63 -6.99 -9.02
N HIS A 64 -2.31 -6.81 -9.01
CA HIS A 64 -1.63 -5.66 -9.63
C HIS A 64 -1.79 -5.56 -11.14
N ALA A 65 -1.78 -6.69 -11.86
CA ALA A 65 -1.90 -6.69 -13.32
C ALA A 65 -3.23 -6.10 -13.79
N GLU A 66 -4.33 -6.54 -13.19
CA GLU A 66 -5.67 -6.05 -13.53
C GLU A 66 -5.89 -4.63 -12.98
N ALA A 67 -5.41 -4.34 -11.77
CA ALA A 67 -5.43 -2.99 -11.22
C ALA A 67 -4.76 -1.97 -12.14
N LYS A 68 -3.59 -2.32 -12.71
CA LYS A 68 -2.86 -1.47 -13.67
C LYS A 68 -3.70 -1.17 -14.90
N ARG A 69 -4.27 -2.21 -15.53
CA ARG A 69 -5.09 -2.09 -16.74
C ARG A 69 -6.27 -1.14 -16.53
N VAL A 70 -6.98 -1.29 -15.42
CA VAL A 70 -8.13 -0.43 -15.08
C VAL A 70 -7.67 0.98 -14.72
N ALA A 71 -6.60 1.13 -13.94
CA ALA A 71 -6.08 2.43 -13.53
C ALA A 71 -5.56 3.28 -14.72
N GLU A 72 -4.87 2.66 -15.68
CA GLU A 72 -4.41 3.34 -16.90
C GLU A 72 -5.59 3.88 -17.72
N ARG A 73 -6.67 3.09 -17.84
CA ARG A 73 -7.90 3.53 -18.50
C ARG A 73 -8.51 4.73 -17.80
N VAL A 74 -8.78 4.60 -16.50
CA VAL A 74 -9.39 5.65 -15.68
C VAL A 74 -8.56 6.93 -15.73
N ARG A 75 -7.23 6.83 -15.59
CA ARG A 75 -6.33 7.99 -15.62
C ARG A 75 -6.37 8.72 -16.97
N ARG A 76 -6.37 7.98 -18.08
CA ARG A 76 -6.43 8.54 -19.44
C ARG A 76 -7.77 9.22 -19.73
N GLU A 77 -8.87 8.67 -19.21
CA GLU A 77 -10.24 9.14 -19.46
C GLU A 77 -10.72 10.19 -18.44
N ALA A 78 -9.93 10.48 -17.41
CA ALA A 78 -10.28 11.44 -16.35
C ALA A 78 -10.39 12.88 -16.87
N LYS A 79 -11.63 13.40 -16.94
CA LYS A 79 -11.93 14.78 -17.41
C LYS A 79 -12.23 15.77 -16.28
N GLY A 80 -12.49 15.31 -15.06
CA GLY A 80 -12.83 16.17 -13.93
C GLY A 80 -12.99 15.40 -12.62
N PHE A 81 -13.37 16.12 -11.57
CA PHE A 81 -13.68 15.54 -10.27
C PHE A 81 -14.93 14.68 -10.33
N ILE A 82 -14.91 13.60 -9.55
CA ILE A 82 -16.08 12.75 -9.33
C ILE A 82 -16.76 13.21 -8.04
N PRO A 83 -18.10 13.33 -8.00
CA PRO A 83 -18.83 13.59 -6.78
C PRO A 83 -18.40 12.67 -5.63
N CYS A 84 -18.51 13.17 -4.39
CA CYS A 84 -18.13 12.45 -3.16
C CYS A 84 -16.63 12.14 -3.01
N THR A 85 -15.75 12.70 -3.85
CA THR A 85 -14.29 12.54 -3.73
C THR A 85 -13.56 13.87 -3.71
N SER A 86 -12.57 14.00 -2.84
CA SER A 86 -11.67 15.18 -2.79
C SER A 86 -10.41 14.99 -3.65
N VAL A 87 -10.16 13.77 -4.15
CA VAL A 87 -8.97 13.42 -4.93
C VAL A 87 -9.38 13.14 -6.36
N HIS A 88 -8.83 13.90 -7.30
CA HIS A 88 -9.11 13.74 -8.72
C HIS A 88 -8.71 12.32 -9.20
N PRO A 89 -9.49 11.66 -10.09
CA PRO A 89 -9.19 10.31 -10.56
C PRO A 89 -7.78 10.17 -11.13
N TYR A 90 -7.32 11.17 -11.90
CA TYR A 90 -5.95 11.23 -12.41
C TYR A 90 -4.90 11.05 -11.29
N VAL A 91 -5.05 11.77 -10.18
CA VAL A 91 -4.14 11.70 -9.03
C VAL A 91 -4.26 10.33 -8.35
N SER A 92 -5.47 9.89 -8.03
CA SER A 92 -5.67 8.61 -7.33
C SER A 92 -5.18 7.39 -8.13
N MET A 93 -5.32 7.40 -9.45
CA MET A 93 -4.77 6.36 -10.32
C MET A 93 -3.27 6.49 -10.50
N GLY A 94 -2.73 7.72 -10.52
CA GLY A 94 -1.30 7.96 -10.49
C GLY A 94 -0.62 7.33 -9.27
N ILE A 95 -1.25 7.43 -8.10
CA ILE A 95 -0.80 6.76 -6.87
C ILE A 95 -0.74 5.23 -7.06
N VAL A 96 -1.83 4.63 -7.55
CA VAL A 96 -1.89 3.17 -7.80
C VAL A 96 -0.83 2.73 -8.81
N LEU A 97 -0.67 3.48 -9.91
CA LEU A 97 0.25 3.14 -10.98
C LEU A 97 1.72 3.29 -10.56
N ALA A 98 2.08 4.32 -9.79
CA ALA A 98 3.44 4.48 -9.26
C ALA A 98 3.82 3.26 -8.41
N ARG A 99 2.93 2.84 -7.51
CA ARG A 99 3.15 1.69 -6.62
C ARG A 99 3.30 0.41 -7.41
N ILE A 100 2.40 0.15 -8.37
CA ILE A 100 2.50 -1.04 -9.22
C ILE A 100 3.79 -1.03 -10.03
N ALA A 101 4.18 0.10 -10.62
CA ALA A 101 5.44 0.22 -11.36
C ALA A 101 6.64 -0.18 -10.48
N CYS A 102 6.74 0.38 -9.27
CA CYS A 102 7.83 0.05 -8.36
C CYS A 102 7.80 -1.42 -7.94
N LEU A 103 6.64 -1.94 -7.54
CA LEU A 103 6.48 -3.33 -7.11
C LEU A 103 6.85 -4.33 -8.22
N THR A 104 6.52 -4.00 -9.47
CA THR A 104 6.81 -4.85 -10.65
C THR A 104 8.24 -4.67 -11.20
N GLY A 105 9.05 -3.81 -10.59
CA GLY A 105 10.48 -3.65 -10.88
C GLY A 105 10.86 -2.42 -11.72
N ASP A 106 9.90 -1.56 -12.07
CA ASP A 106 10.12 -0.30 -12.78
C ASP A 106 10.21 0.87 -11.78
N GLY A 107 11.33 0.92 -11.03
CA GLY A 107 11.55 1.95 -10.01
C GLY A 107 11.65 3.37 -10.59
N GLN A 108 12.31 3.53 -11.73
CA GLN A 108 12.44 4.84 -12.38
C GLN A 108 11.09 5.35 -12.89
N GLY A 109 10.32 4.51 -13.58
CA GLY A 109 8.97 4.85 -14.01
C GLY A 109 8.05 5.15 -12.83
N ALA A 110 8.21 4.47 -11.70
CA ALA A 110 7.47 4.78 -10.48
C ALA A 110 7.75 6.19 -9.94
N VAL A 111 9.03 6.60 -9.90
CA VAL A 111 9.44 7.95 -9.48
C VAL A 111 8.85 9.01 -10.42
N GLU A 112 8.92 8.80 -11.72
CA GLU A 112 8.37 9.72 -12.73
C GLU A 112 6.85 9.85 -12.60
N ILE A 113 6.14 8.73 -12.44
CA ILE A 113 4.69 8.73 -12.23
C ILE A 113 4.33 9.44 -10.92
N ALA A 114 5.06 9.19 -9.83
CA ALA A 114 4.82 9.83 -8.55
C ALA A 114 5.05 11.35 -8.63
N ALA A 115 6.10 11.80 -9.32
CA ALA A 115 6.39 13.21 -9.53
C ALA A 115 5.31 13.92 -10.35
N ASP A 116 4.84 13.33 -11.46
CA ASP A 116 3.71 13.86 -12.25
C ASP A 116 2.42 13.92 -11.42
N THR A 117 2.16 12.87 -10.63
CA THR A 117 1.00 12.78 -9.74
C THR A 117 1.02 13.90 -8.69
N LEU A 118 2.17 14.16 -8.09
CA LEU A 118 2.37 15.23 -7.11
C LEU A 118 2.22 16.63 -7.73
N ALA A 119 2.80 16.82 -8.92
CA ALA A 119 2.68 18.09 -9.65
C ALA A 119 1.21 18.40 -9.99
N ARG A 120 0.40 17.37 -10.28
CA ARG A 120 -1.05 17.52 -10.47
C ARG A 120 -1.78 17.77 -9.16
N SER A 121 -1.50 17.01 -8.10
CA SER A 121 -2.21 17.16 -6.82
C SER A 121 -2.04 18.55 -6.19
N ARG A 122 -0.84 19.14 -6.30
CA ARG A 122 -0.55 20.52 -5.85
C ARG A 122 -1.45 21.57 -6.51
N ARG A 123 -1.96 21.30 -7.72
CA ARG A 123 -2.88 22.20 -8.45
C ARG A 123 -4.33 21.95 -8.10
N ASP A 124 -4.65 20.78 -7.54
CA ASP A 124 -6.02 20.35 -7.27
C ASP A 124 -6.48 20.86 -5.89
N ASN A 125 -5.92 20.32 -4.80
CA ASN A 125 -6.19 20.75 -3.43
C ASN A 125 -5.23 20.07 -2.43
N LEU A 126 -5.22 20.58 -1.19
CA LEU A 126 -4.35 20.12 -0.12
C LEU A 126 -4.54 18.64 0.24
N ILE A 127 -5.78 18.14 0.27
CA ILE A 127 -6.07 16.73 0.57
C ILE A 127 -5.47 15.83 -0.52
N ALA A 128 -5.65 16.17 -1.79
CA ALA A 128 -5.04 15.44 -2.90
C ALA A 128 -3.51 15.44 -2.78
N ASN A 129 -2.92 16.55 -2.31
CA ASN A 129 -1.47 16.63 -2.11
C ASN A 129 -0.98 15.70 -0.99
N CYS A 130 -1.64 15.72 0.17
CA CYS A 130 -1.31 14.80 1.26
C CYS A 130 -1.42 13.33 0.81
N HIS A 131 -2.45 12.97 0.04
CA HIS A 131 -2.57 11.62 -0.54
C HIS A 131 -1.42 11.27 -1.48
N ALA A 132 -1.04 12.15 -2.40
CA ALA A 132 0.06 11.90 -3.33
C ALA A 132 1.39 11.69 -2.60
N ILE A 133 1.66 12.51 -1.58
CA ILE A 133 2.87 12.39 -0.77
C ILE A 133 2.87 11.09 0.04
N ALA A 134 1.83 10.85 0.84
CA ALA A 134 1.77 9.75 1.79
C ALA A 134 1.69 8.37 1.11
N LEU A 135 1.01 8.28 -0.03
CA LEU A 135 0.69 6.99 -0.67
C LEU A 135 1.53 6.70 -1.92
N ALA A 136 2.21 7.70 -2.49
CA ALA A 136 3.10 7.51 -3.64
C ALA A 136 4.51 8.03 -3.36
N CYS A 137 4.72 9.34 -3.25
CA CYS A 137 6.08 9.91 -3.25
C CYS A 137 6.97 9.37 -2.12
N ALA A 138 6.50 9.40 -0.87
CA ALA A 138 7.27 8.88 0.25
C ALA A 138 7.47 7.35 0.16
N PRO A 139 6.43 6.51 -0.06
CA PRO A 139 6.63 5.08 -0.24
C PRO A 139 7.57 4.71 -1.39
N ILE A 140 7.44 5.36 -2.56
CA ILE A 140 8.32 5.08 -3.70
C ILE A 140 9.77 5.41 -3.35
N ALA A 141 10.05 6.60 -2.79
CA ALA A 141 11.39 6.97 -2.36
C ALA A 141 11.97 5.96 -1.35
N ILE A 142 11.17 5.50 -0.39
CA ILE A 142 11.56 4.45 0.56
C ILE A 142 11.87 3.13 -0.16
N TRP A 143 11.03 2.69 -1.09
CA TRP A 143 11.20 1.40 -1.78
C TRP A 143 12.32 1.40 -2.80
N THR A 144 12.70 2.57 -3.32
CA THR A 144 13.86 2.75 -4.21
C THR A 144 15.14 3.16 -3.46
N ASP A 145 15.12 3.11 -2.12
CA ASP A 145 16.25 3.44 -1.24
C ASP A 145 16.79 4.89 -1.41
N ASP A 146 15.91 5.85 -1.76
CA ASP A 146 16.21 7.29 -1.76
C ASP A 146 15.79 7.91 -0.41
N GLU A 147 16.68 7.81 0.58
CA GLU A 147 16.44 8.33 1.94
C GLU A 147 16.16 9.83 1.93
N GLN A 148 16.93 10.61 1.15
CA GLN A 148 16.82 12.06 1.15
C GLN A 148 15.43 12.49 0.65
N ALA A 149 14.98 11.93 -0.47
CA ALA A 149 13.64 12.20 -0.97
C ALA A 149 12.55 11.72 0.00
N ALA A 150 12.70 10.53 0.58
CA ALA A 150 11.75 10.00 1.56
C ALA A 150 11.57 10.95 2.76
N ARG A 151 12.67 11.47 3.32
CA ARG A 151 12.66 12.44 4.41
C ARG A 151 12.02 13.76 3.99
N SER A 152 12.39 14.30 2.83
CA SER A 152 11.81 15.54 2.31
C SER A 152 10.29 15.42 2.14
N TYR A 153 9.80 14.32 1.59
CA TYR A 153 8.37 14.09 1.43
C TYR A 153 7.65 13.91 2.77
N ALA A 154 8.21 13.16 3.71
CA ALA A 154 7.60 12.99 5.03
C ALA A 154 7.55 14.32 5.82
N PHE A 155 8.57 15.16 5.68
CA PHE A 155 8.58 16.53 6.24
C PHE A 155 7.56 17.44 5.56
N GLU A 156 7.48 17.43 4.22
CA GLU A 156 6.47 18.18 3.46
C GLU A 156 5.05 17.81 3.91
N LEU A 157 4.77 16.52 4.11
CA LEU A 157 3.47 16.04 4.60
C LEU A 157 3.13 16.60 5.99
N MET A 158 4.12 16.76 6.87
CA MET A 158 3.92 17.34 8.20
C MET A 158 3.62 18.84 8.14
N GLU A 159 4.41 19.58 7.37
CA GLU A 159 4.31 21.04 7.28
C GLU A 159 3.00 21.48 6.60
N GLU A 160 2.65 20.83 5.48
CA GLU A 160 1.44 21.16 4.74
C GLU A 160 0.15 20.84 5.52
N ALA A 161 0.21 19.89 6.46
CA ALA A 161 -0.90 19.50 7.31
C ALA A 161 -1.04 20.37 8.58
N GLY A 162 -0.46 21.57 8.61
CA GLY A 162 -0.42 22.47 9.78
C GLY A 162 -1.76 23.11 10.21
N GLY A 163 -2.80 23.08 9.37
CA GLY A 163 -4.12 23.67 9.68
C GLY A 163 -5.05 22.77 10.52
N ASP A 164 -6.04 23.38 11.17
CA ASP A 164 -7.13 22.67 11.86
C ASP A 164 -7.87 21.77 10.86
N GLY A 165 -7.88 20.45 11.11
CA GLY A 165 -8.55 19.45 10.26
C GLY A 165 -7.63 18.50 9.49
N LEU A 166 -6.30 18.71 9.48
CA LEU A 166 -5.34 17.83 8.80
C LEU A 166 -4.38 17.08 9.75
N ASN A 167 -4.68 17.07 11.06
CA ASN A 167 -3.88 16.37 12.07
C ASN A 167 -3.59 14.91 11.71
N TYR A 168 -4.51 14.24 11.00
CA TYR A 168 -4.31 12.90 10.47
C TYR A 168 -3.04 12.81 9.60
N TRP A 169 -2.93 13.65 8.58
CA TRP A 169 -1.78 13.66 7.66
C TRP A 169 -0.50 14.10 8.34
N ARG A 170 -0.58 15.06 9.27
CA ARG A 170 0.56 15.48 10.09
C ARG A 170 1.12 14.33 10.92
N ASN A 171 0.24 13.57 11.56
CA ASN A 171 0.63 12.40 12.34
C ASN A 171 1.20 11.28 11.46
N TRP A 172 0.63 11.08 10.27
CA TRP A 172 1.18 10.16 9.28
C TRP A 172 2.62 10.57 8.90
N GLY A 173 2.87 11.84 8.56
CA GLY A 173 4.22 12.33 8.24
C GLY A 173 5.22 12.11 9.37
N ARG A 174 4.82 12.37 10.63
CA ARG A 174 5.65 12.09 11.83
C ARG A 174 6.01 10.61 11.94
N ARG A 175 5.04 9.71 11.73
CA ARG A 175 5.25 8.26 11.79
C ARG A 175 6.10 7.75 10.63
N LEU A 176 5.95 8.32 9.44
CA LEU A 176 6.81 8.03 8.30
C LEU A 176 8.26 8.43 8.58
N LEU A 177 8.52 9.64 9.09
CA LEU A 177 9.89 10.04 9.47
C LEU A 177 10.50 9.05 10.46
N ARG A 178 9.72 8.64 11.48
CA ARG A 178 10.20 7.66 12.46
C ARG A 178 10.52 6.31 11.83
N ALA A 179 9.69 5.82 10.92
CA ALA A 179 9.93 4.57 10.20
C ALA A 179 11.13 4.67 9.23
N ILE A 180 11.34 5.83 8.62
CA ILE A 180 12.51 6.14 7.79
C ILE A 180 13.79 6.12 8.66
N ASP A 181 13.77 6.73 9.85
CA ASP A 181 14.89 6.69 10.80
C ASP A 181 15.25 5.25 11.16
N LEU A 182 14.25 4.43 11.49
CA LEU A 182 14.46 3.00 11.76
C LEU A 182 15.16 2.32 10.59
N ARG A 183 14.67 2.52 9.36
CA ARG A 183 15.20 1.84 8.17
C ARG A 183 16.63 2.28 7.81
N PHE A 184 16.88 3.58 7.76
CA PHE A 184 18.11 4.12 7.16
C PHE A 184 19.18 4.49 8.20
N ASN A 185 18.79 4.84 9.42
CA ASN A 185 19.70 5.21 10.51
C ASN A 185 19.47 4.35 11.77
N PRO A 186 19.49 3.01 11.67
CA PRO A 186 19.09 2.12 12.76
C PRO A 186 19.92 2.29 14.05
N ASP A 187 21.17 2.76 13.94
CA ASP A 187 22.09 2.95 15.06
C ASP A 187 21.93 4.31 15.77
N GLU A 188 21.30 5.29 15.11
CA GLU A 188 21.08 6.65 15.65
C GLU A 188 19.69 6.81 16.28
N VAL A 189 18.87 5.77 16.16
CA VAL A 189 17.50 5.76 16.65
C VAL A 189 17.48 5.50 18.15
N ASN A 190 16.99 6.47 18.92
CA ASN A 190 16.64 6.28 20.34
C ASN A 190 15.68 5.10 20.52
N GLU A 191 15.73 4.41 21.67
CA GLU A 191 14.89 3.24 21.99
C GLU A 191 13.37 3.52 22.07
N GLU A 192 12.92 4.75 21.79
CA GLU A 192 11.49 5.09 21.79
C GLU A 192 10.71 4.25 20.76
N PRO A 193 9.71 3.46 21.19
CA PRO A 193 8.92 2.64 20.29
C PRO A 193 8.17 3.50 19.26
N LEU A 194 8.03 3.00 18.03
CA LEU A 194 7.12 3.60 17.07
C LEU A 194 5.69 3.41 17.59
N GLU A 195 4.88 4.48 17.58
CA GLU A 195 3.47 4.44 18.01
C GLU A 195 2.62 3.59 17.04
N VAL A 196 2.68 2.26 17.17
CA VAL A 196 1.99 1.30 16.30
C VAL A 196 0.60 0.89 16.79
N ASP A 197 0.28 1.12 18.06
CA ASP A 197 -0.98 0.68 18.68
C ASP A 197 -2.18 1.56 18.30
N ASN A 198 -1.93 2.79 17.83
CA ASN A 198 -2.95 3.78 17.46
C ASN A 198 -3.01 4.05 15.95
N LEU A 199 -2.65 3.05 15.14
CA LEU A 199 -2.72 3.12 13.69
C LEU A 199 -4.12 2.74 13.21
N ASP A 200 -4.65 3.48 12.24
CA ASP A 200 -5.74 2.95 11.42
C ASP A 200 -5.23 1.83 10.50
N ALA A 201 -6.16 1.13 9.84
CA ALA A 201 -5.83 0.01 8.98
C ALA A 201 -4.96 0.40 7.77
N ILE A 202 -5.17 1.59 7.19
CA ILE A 202 -4.40 2.06 6.04
C ILE A 202 -2.97 2.39 6.49
N GLU A 203 -2.79 3.14 7.57
CA GLU A 203 -1.46 3.47 8.12
C GLU A 203 -0.70 2.19 8.51
N ALA A 204 -1.38 1.25 9.17
CA ALA A 204 -0.80 -0.04 9.56
C ALA A 204 -0.29 -0.83 8.34
N ASP A 205 -1.10 -0.91 7.28
CA ASP A 205 -0.70 -1.59 6.05
C ASP A 205 0.51 -0.90 5.40
N HIS A 206 0.58 0.44 5.41
CA HIS A 206 1.68 1.17 4.76
C HIS A 206 3.00 1.07 5.53
N LEU A 207 2.96 1.33 6.84
CA LEU A 207 4.16 1.33 7.68
C LEU A 207 4.81 -0.06 7.73
N ALA A 208 4.00 -1.12 7.59
CA ALA A 208 4.51 -2.50 7.51
C ALA A 208 5.46 -2.77 6.34
N THR A 209 5.50 -1.89 5.33
CA THR A 209 6.42 -2.01 4.16
C THR A 209 7.71 -1.19 4.28
N VAL A 210 7.85 -0.40 5.34
CA VAL A 210 8.99 0.51 5.53
C VAL A 210 10.13 -0.22 6.25
N ASP A 211 9.88 -0.64 7.49
CA ASP A 211 10.81 -1.36 8.36
C ASP A 211 10.05 -2.41 9.17
N GLY A 212 10.70 -3.55 9.47
CA GLY A 212 10.05 -4.64 10.18
C GLY A 212 9.62 -4.31 11.62
N ARG A 213 10.29 -3.34 12.25
CA ARG A 213 9.93 -2.82 13.58
C ARG A 213 8.69 -1.93 13.58
N ALA A 214 8.22 -1.51 12.40
CA ALA A 214 7.01 -0.70 12.23
C ALA A 214 5.75 -1.54 11.99
N ILE A 215 5.84 -2.88 12.01
CA ILE A 215 4.67 -3.76 11.86
C ILE A 215 3.85 -3.79 13.15
N SER A 216 2.58 -3.44 13.04
CA SER A 216 1.61 -3.52 14.14
C SER A 216 0.89 -4.87 14.18
N GLU A 217 0.30 -5.21 15.34
CA GLU A 217 -0.59 -6.37 15.45
C GLU A 217 -1.79 -6.28 14.49
N LEU A 218 -2.26 -5.07 14.19
CA LEU A 218 -3.34 -4.85 13.22
C LEU A 218 -2.92 -5.30 11.81
N ALA A 219 -1.73 -4.92 11.35
CA ALA A 219 -1.21 -5.35 10.03
C ALA A 219 -1.05 -6.88 9.98
N LEU A 220 -0.56 -7.50 11.06
CA LEU A 220 -0.43 -8.97 11.17
C LEU A 220 -1.79 -9.67 11.04
N ARG A 221 -2.80 -9.22 11.79
CA ARG A 221 -4.15 -9.79 11.74
C ARG A 221 -4.78 -9.66 10.36
N ARG A 222 -4.67 -8.48 9.74
CA ARG A 222 -5.26 -8.21 8.41
C ARG A 222 -4.68 -9.12 7.33
N VAL A 223 -3.37 -9.37 7.36
CA VAL A 223 -2.72 -10.32 6.45
C VAL A 223 -3.19 -11.75 6.73
N ALA A 224 -3.32 -12.15 8.00
CA ALA A 224 -3.79 -13.49 8.37
C ALA A 224 -5.26 -13.73 7.96
N GLU A 225 -6.10 -12.71 8.06
CA GLU A 225 -7.53 -12.74 7.68
C GLU A 225 -7.76 -12.57 6.18
N GLY A 226 -6.73 -12.17 5.42
CA GLY A 226 -6.82 -11.92 3.98
C GLY A 226 -7.58 -10.64 3.62
N THR A 227 -7.68 -9.68 4.54
CA THR A 227 -8.33 -8.38 4.29
C THR A 227 -7.42 -7.39 3.56
N VAL A 228 -6.11 -7.66 3.51
CA VAL A 228 -5.10 -6.95 2.72
C VAL A 228 -4.17 -7.93 2.00
N GLY A 229 -3.91 -7.69 0.72
CA GLY A 229 -3.07 -8.57 -0.10
C GLY A 229 -1.71 -7.97 -0.46
N TRP A 230 -1.66 -6.70 -0.84
CA TRP A 230 -0.47 -6.06 -1.42
C TRP A 230 0.77 -6.03 -0.49
N THR A 231 0.55 -6.00 0.83
CA THR A 231 1.60 -6.01 1.87
C THR A 231 1.98 -7.40 2.36
N LYS A 232 1.15 -8.42 2.08
CA LYS A 232 1.33 -9.76 2.62
C LYS A 232 2.76 -10.29 2.44
N PRO A 233 3.43 -10.14 1.28
CA PRO A 233 4.81 -10.59 1.14
C PRO A 233 5.80 -9.94 2.12
N GLU A 234 5.73 -8.62 2.32
CA GLU A 234 6.64 -7.91 3.24
C GLU A 234 6.36 -8.22 4.71
N VAL A 235 5.08 -8.40 5.06
CA VAL A 235 4.68 -8.78 6.42
C VAL A 235 5.21 -10.18 6.75
N LEU A 236 5.00 -11.15 5.87
CA LEU A 236 5.51 -12.51 6.04
C LEU A 236 7.05 -12.55 6.07
N ARG A 237 7.71 -11.78 5.20
CA ARG A 237 9.17 -11.64 5.19
C ARG A 237 9.69 -11.15 6.54
N THR A 238 9.05 -10.13 7.12
CA THR A 238 9.45 -9.59 8.42
C THR A 238 9.20 -10.59 9.55
N GLN A 239 8.04 -11.27 9.56
CA GLN A 239 7.78 -12.33 10.54
C GLN A 239 8.85 -13.43 10.46
N ALA A 240 9.31 -13.77 9.25
CA ALA A 240 10.39 -14.73 9.08
C ALA A 240 11.72 -14.24 9.66
N SER A 241 12.07 -12.96 9.46
CA SER A 241 13.28 -12.34 10.03
C SER A 241 13.31 -12.42 11.56
N THR A 242 12.16 -12.35 12.22
CA THR A 242 12.08 -12.56 13.67
C THR A 242 12.12 -14.05 14.02
N ALA A 243 11.31 -14.87 13.34
CA ALA A 243 11.20 -16.30 13.62
C ALA A 243 12.53 -17.04 13.44
N ILE A 244 13.44 -16.57 12.59
CA ILE A 244 14.68 -17.28 12.28
C ILE A 244 15.64 -17.47 13.47
N TRP A 245 15.45 -16.68 14.53
CA TRP A 245 16.25 -16.77 15.74
C TRP A 245 15.74 -17.83 16.72
N PHE A 246 14.49 -18.28 16.57
CA PHE A 246 13.82 -19.15 17.55
C PHE A 246 13.20 -20.40 16.92
N ASP A 247 12.66 -20.28 15.70
CA ASP A 247 12.13 -21.38 14.88
C ASP A 247 12.53 -21.19 13.40
N PRO A 248 13.74 -21.65 13.01
CA PRO A 248 14.19 -21.60 11.61
C PRO A 248 13.27 -22.36 10.64
N ALA A 249 12.54 -23.37 11.11
CA ALA A 249 11.61 -24.10 10.25
C ALA A 249 10.35 -23.28 9.94
N ALA A 250 9.80 -22.55 10.92
CA ALA A 250 8.76 -21.56 10.68
C ALA A 250 9.22 -20.44 9.76
N ALA A 251 10.43 -19.90 9.99
CA ALA A 251 10.99 -18.86 9.13
C ALA A 251 11.08 -19.29 7.66
N ARG A 252 11.51 -20.54 7.37
CA ARG A 252 11.50 -21.08 6.00
C ARG A 252 10.10 -21.14 5.38
N ARG A 253 9.09 -21.58 6.14
CA ARG A 253 7.71 -21.64 5.65
C ARG A 253 7.18 -20.24 5.33
N LEU A 254 7.42 -19.28 6.22
CA LEU A 254 7.04 -17.87 6.03
C LEU A 254 7.71 -17.26 4.80
N LEU A 255 9.02 -17.45 4.59
CA LEU A 255 9.70 -16.96 3.39
C LEU A 255 9.20 -17.63 2.11
N ALA A 256 8.92 -18.94 2.16
CA ALA A 256 8.36 -19.65 1.00
C ALA A 256 6.97 -19.12 0.63
N GLU A 257 6.10 -18.90 1.61
CA GLU A 257 4.77 -18.31 1.40
C GLU A 257 4.87 -16.86 0.91
N ALA A 258 5.74 -16.04 1.53
CA ALA A 258 5.99 -14.66 1.12
C ALA A 258 6.40 -14.60 -0.36
N ARG A 259 7.34 -15.47 -0.75
CA ARG A 259 7.86 -15.54 -2.12
C ARG A 259 6.81 -16.01 -3.11
N ALA A 260 6.05 -17.06 -2.77
CA ALA A 260 4.96 -17.56 -3.61
C ALA A 260 3.91 -16.46 -3.84
N THR A 261 3.51 -15.76 -2.78
CA THR A 261 2.56 -14.64 -2.85
C THR A 261 3.11 -13.50 -3.71
N ALA A 262 4.37 -13.09 -3.51
CA ALA A 262 4.98 -12.01 -4.30
C ALA A 262 5.05 -12.36 -5.80
N LEU A 263 5.34 -13.63 -6.14
CA LEU A 263 5.35 -14.09 -7.53
C LEU A 263 3.95 -14.08 -8.15
N GLU A 264 2.93 -14.53 -7.42
CA GLU A 264 1.54 -14.46 -7.87
C GLU A 264 1.09 -13.02 -8.13
N GLN A 265 1.50 -12.08 -7.28
CA GLN A 265 1.22 -10.66 -7.44
C GLN A 265 2.06 -9.98 -8.54
N GLY A 266 3.10 -10.65 -9.05
CA GLY A 266 4.10 -10.02 -9.93
C GLY A 266 4.97 -8.96 -9.21
N ALA A 267 5.01 -8.97 -7.88
CA ALA A 267 5.73 -8.00 -7.06
C ALA A 267 7.24 -8.34 -6.97
N ILE A 268 7.96 -8.15 -8.07
CA ILE A 268 9.39 -8.42 -8.19
C ILE A 268 10.24 -7.71 -7.12
N ALA A 269 9.90 -6.48 -6.75
CA ALA A 269 10.60 -5.76 -5.68
C ALA A 269 10.55 -6.51 -4.33
N TRP A 270 9.41 -7.12 -4.02
CA TRP A 270 9.23 -7.96 -2.83
C TRP A 270 9.98 -9.28 -2.95
N VAL A 271 9.93 -9.94 -4.11
CA VAL A 271 10.73 -11.16 -4.36
C VAL A 271 12.21 -10.91 -4.05
N LYS A 272 12.76 -9.80 -4.54
CA LYS A 272 14.17 -9.44 -4.30
C LYS A 272 14.49 -9.35 -2.79
N ARG A 273 13.69 -8.61 -2.02
CA ARG A 273 13.90 -8.45 -0.57
C ARG A 273 13.75 -9.76 0.19
N ILE A 274 12.81 -10.61 -0.23
CA ILE A 274 12.61 -11.94 0.36
C ILE A 274 13.82 -12.83 0.09
N ASP A 275 14.32 -12.85 -1.14
CA ASP A 275 15.48 -13.64 -1.54
C ASP A 275 16.76 -13.14 -0.82
N GLU A 276 16.94 -11.83 -0.65
CA GLU A 276 18.01 -11.23 0.18
C GLU A 276 17.91 -11.68 1.64
N THR A 277 16.71 -11.62 2.22
CA THR A 277 16.47 -12.08 3.61
C THR A 277 16.82 -13.56 3.77
N ALA A 278 16.45 -14.40 2.81
CA ALA A 278 16.77 -15.82 2.80
C ALA A 278 18.28 -16.07 2.67
N ALA A 279 18.95 -15.34 1.78
CA ALA A 279 20.38 -15.47 1.52
C ALA A 279 21.23 -15.10 2.75
N LEU A 280 20.90 -13.99 3.41
CA LEU A 280 21.57 -13.50 4.64
C LEU A 280 21.57 -14.55 5.76
N HIS A 281 20.61 -15.46 5.76
CA HIS A 281 20.46 -16.45 6.82
C HIS A 281 20.55 -17.90 6.34
N SER A 282 21.08 -18.11 5.13
CA SER A 282 21.27 -19.44 4.53
C SER A 282 21.96 -20.45 5.47
N GLY A 283 22.94 -20.01 6.27
CA GLY A 283 23.63 -20.85 7.26
C GLY A 283 22.74 -21.36 8.42
N ARG A 284 21.61 -20.70 8.71
CA ARG A 284 20.65 -21.11 9.75
C ARG A 284 19.58 -22.06 9.26
N PHE A 285 19.47 -22.20 7.94
CA PHE A 285 18.51 -23.08 7.28
C PHE A 285 19.09 -24.44 6.93
N LEU A 286 20.37 -24.69 7.22
CA LEU A 286 20.94 -26.02 7.10
C LEU A 286 20.35 -26.93 8.19
N PRO A 287 19.97 -28.18 7.87
CA PRO A 287 19.68 -29.16 8.91
C PRO A 287 20.91 -29.30 9.81
N PRO A 288 20.74 -29.60 11.12
CA PRO A 288 21.87 -29.86 11.98
C PRO A 288 22.75 -30.92 11.31
N HIS A 289 24.04 -30.62 11.15
CA HIS A 289 25.01 -31.60 10.68
C HIS A 289 24.94 -32.78 11.65
N HIS A 290 24.30 -33.87 11.23
CA HIS A 290 24.52 -35.14 11.88
C HIS A 290 25.99 -35.47 11.65
N PRO A 291 26.83 -35.56 12.71
CA PRO A 291 28.17 -36.06 12.53
C PRO A 291 28.01 -37.47 11.98
N THR A 292 28.45 -37.68 10.75
CA THR A 292 28.67 -39.01 10.22
C THR A 292 29.65 -39.67 11.17
N LEU A 293 29.16 -40.59 12.01
CA LEU A 293 30.00 -41.56 12.69
C LEU A 293 30.67 -42.36 11.57
N GLY A 294 31.92 -42.00 11.28
CA GLY A 294 32.76 -42.77 10.38
C GLY A 294 33.03 -44.15 10.96
N PRO A 295 33.29 -45.16 10.11
CA PRO A 295 33.87 -46.41 10.56
C PRO A 295 35.30 -46.22 11.09
#